data_AF-A0A2J6H3C5-F1
#
_entry.id   AF-A0A2J6H3C5-F1
#
_cell.length_a   1.000
_cell.length_b   1.000
_cell.length_c   1.000
_cell.angle_alpha   90.00
_cell.angle_beta   90.00
_cell.angle_gamma   90.00
#
_symmetry.space_group_name_H-M   'P 1'
#
loop_
_entity.id
_entity.type
_entity.pdbx_description
1 polymer ?
#
loop_
_entity_poly.entity_id
_entity_poly.type
_entity_poly.pdbx_seq_one_letter_code
_entity_poly.pdbx_strand_id
1 'polypeptide(L)'
;MPLISSIIPLQIIDLHGDGFHPILDINVYGKPFKAVLDTGASRTAFDREVLTKANAEAAIIASERLSTGLGTTTMESATAVIEKLYIGDF
;
A
#
# COMPACT_ATOMS: atom_id res chain seq x y z
N MET A 1 14.09 9.12 24.24
CA MET A 1 12.68 9.08 23.79
C MET A 1 12.15 7.70 24.13
N PRO A 2 10.99 7.56 24.80
CA PRO A 2 10.42 6.25 25.03
C PRO A 2 10.10 5.60 23.68
N LEU A 3 10.26 4.28 23.60
CA LEU A 3 9.81 3.52 22.44
C LEU A 3 8.29 3.60 22.43
N ILE A 4 7.71 4.32 21.48
CA ILE A 4 6.27 4.23 21.22
C ILE A 4 6.08 2.90 20.49
N SER A 5 5.43 1.94 21.14
CA SER A 5 5.02 0.69 20.52
C SER A 5 3.51 0.64 20.42
N SER A 6 3.01 0.03 19.35
CA SER A 6 1.60 -0.20 19.13
C SER A 6 1.41 -1.64 18.67
N ILE A 7 0.34 -2.27 19.16
CA ILE A 7 -0.06 -3.61 18.75
C ILE A 7 -1.18 -3.41 17.72
N ILE A 8 -0.89 -3.75 16.47
CA ILE A 8 -1.85 -3.63 15.36
C ILE A 8 -2.40 -5.02 15.05
N PRO A 9 -3.72 -5.25 15.19
CA PRO A 9 -4.31 -6.53 14.81
C PRO A 9 -4.24 -6.72 13.29
N LEU A 10 -3.92 -7.94 12.87
CA LEU A 10 -3.91 -8.34 11.47
C LEU A 10 -5.09 -9.27 11.20
N GLN A 11 -5.82 -9.01 10.12
CA GLN A 11 -6.79 -9.95 9.59
C GLN A 11 -6.07 -10.93 8.67
N ILE A 12 -6.07 -12.21 9.03
CA ILE A 12 -5.47 -13.27 8.21
C ILE A 12 -6.52 -13.79 7.21
N ILE A 13 -6.26 -13.62 5.92
CA ILE A 13 -7.10 -14.18 4.85
C ILE A 13 -6.42 -15.42 4.28
N ASP A 14 -7.11 -16.56 4.35
CA ASP A 14 -6.71 -17.80 3.68
C ASP A 14 -6.93 -17.69 2.18
N LEU A 15 -5.89 -17.99 1.39
CA LEU A 15 -5.95 -18.03 -0.08
C LEU A 15 -6.25 -19.45 -0.60
N HIS A 16 -7.05 -20.20 0.16
CA HIS A 16 -7.51 -21.55 -0.20
C HIS A 16 -6.36 -22.53 -0.45
N GLY A 17 -5.34 -22.49 0.40
CA GLY A 17 -4.17 -23.36 0.30
C GLY A 17 -2.97 -22.76 -0.46
N ASP A 18 -3.11 -21.58 -1.05
CA ASP A 18 -2.01 -20.82 -1.67
C ASP A 18 -1.37 -19.79 -0.71
N GLY A 19 -1.35 -20.13 0.58
CA GLY A 19 -0.84 -19.27 1.64
C GLY A 19 -1.88 -18.31 2.23
N PHE A 20 -1.39 -17.23 2.84
CA PHE A 20 -2.21 -16.28 3.59
C PHE A 20 -1.82 -14.84 3.29
N HIS A 21 -2.81 -13.96 3.23
CA HIS A 21 -2.59 -12.52 3.26
C HIS A 21 -2.83 -11.96 4.67
N PRO A 22 -1.79 -11.44 5.35
CA PRO A 22 -1.98 -10.60 6.52
C PRO A 22 -2.45 -9.21 6.07
N ILE A 23 -3.68 -8.84 6.44
CA ILE A 23 -4.29 -7.57 6.10
C ILE A 23 -4.31 -6.65 7.32
N LEU A 24 -4.02 -5.36 7.10
CA LEU A 24 -4.22 -4.30 8.08
C LEU A 24 -5.05 -3.15 7.49
N ASP A 25 -5.68 -2.39 8.37
CA ASP A 25 -6.34 -1.13 8.01
C ASP A 25 -5.30 0.01 8.06
N ILE A 26 -5.31 0.84 7.02
CA ILE A 26 -4.46 2.04 6.91
C ILE A 26 -5.31 3.26 6.57
N ASN A 27 -4.80 4.45 6.85
CA ASN A 27 -5.39 5.71 6.41
C ASN A 27 -4.39 6.51 5.56
N VAL A 28 -4.83 6.92 4.37
CA VAL A 28 -4.07 7.76 3.44
C VAL A 28 -4.99 8.87 2.94
N TYR A 29 -4.53 10.12 3.00
CA TYR A 29 -5.34 11.31 2.65
C TYR A 29 -6.68 11.41 3.41
N GLY A 30 -6.75 10.90 4.65
CA GLY A 30 -7.98 10.87 5.43
C GLY A 30 -8.97 9.78 4.97
N LYS A 31 -8.59 8.89 4.04
CA LYS A 31 -9.42 7.81 3.51
C LYS A 31 -8.92 6.45 4.03
N PRO A 32 -9.82 5.56 4.46
CA PRO A 32 -9.45 4.23 4.94
C PRO A 32 -9.19 3.27 3.77
N PHE A 33 -8.20 2.39 3.92
CA PHE A 33 -7.90 1.30 2.99
C PHE A 33 -7.55 0.03 3.75
N LYS A 34 -7.69 -1.10 3.05
CA LYS A 34 -7.08 -2.37 3.45
C LYS A 34 -5.79 -2.57 2.68
N ALA A 35 -4.73 -2.94 3.37
CA ALA A 35 -3.43 -3.21 2.77
C ALA A 35 -2.92 -4.58 3.21
N VAL A 36 -2.23 -5.26 2.28
CA VAL A 36 -1.45 -6.46 2.60
C VAL A 36 -0.14 -6.03 3.25
N LEU A 37 0.21 -6.64 4.39
CA LEU A 37 1.54 -6.49 4.98
C LEU A 37 2.54 -7.35 4.22
N ASP A 38 3.27 -6.74 3.29
CA ASP A 38 4.25 -7.44 2.45
C ASP A 38 5.68 -7.03 2.81
N THR A 39 6.40 -7.91 3.53
CA THR A 39 7.81 -7.68 3.89
C THR A 39 8.77 -7.84 2.70
N GLY A 40 8.32 -8.42 1.59
CA GLY A 40 9.11 -8.56 0.35
C GLY A 40 9.08 -7.31 -0.53
N ALA A 41 8.15 -6.39 -0.28
CA ALA A 41 8.02 -5.17 -1.05
C ALA A 41 8.99 -4.08 -0.56
N SER A 42 9.83 -3.56 -1.47
CA SER A 42 10.71 -2.42 -1.18
C SER A 42 10.00 -1.05 -1.21
N ARG A 43 8.74 -1.02 -1.70
CA ARG A 43 7.88 0.16 -1.80
C ARG A 43 6.43 -0.26 -1.59
N THR A 44 5.60 0.64 -1.06
CA THR A 44 4.15 0.43 -0.99
C THR A 44 3.55 0.56 -2.39
N ALA A 45 2.80 -0.46 -2.82
CA ALA A 45 2.06 -0.45 -4.07
C ALA A 45 0.60 -0.09 -3.82
N PHE A 46 0.07 0.85 -4.60
CA PHE A 46 -1.35 1.20 -4.62
C PHE A 46 -1.90 0.97 -6.03
N ASP A 47 -3.16 0.57 -6.10
CA ASP A 47 -3.92 0.72 -7.34
C ASP A 47 -4.05 2.23 -7.68
N ARG A 48 -3.74 2.58 -8.93
CA ARG A 48 -3.68 3.98 -9.37
C ARG A 48 -5.04 4.65 -9.26
N GLU A 49 -6.11 4.01 -9.71
CA GLU A 49 -7.45 4.60 -9.70
C GLU A 49 -7.94 4.81 -8.27
N VAL A 50 -7.69 3.83 -7.40
CA VAL A 50 -8.05 3.90 -5.99
C VAL A 50 -7.33 5.07 -5.30
N LEU A 51 -6.03 5.25 -5.57
CA LEU A 51 -5.27 6.37 -4.99
C LEU A 51 -5.72 7.72 -5.55
N THR A 52 -5.97 7.84 -6.86
CA THR A 52 -6.48 9.06 -7.49
C THR A 52 -7.86 9.44 -6.97
N LYS A 53 -8.75 8.48 -6.73
CA LYS A 53 -10.07 8.74 -6.12
C LYS A 53 -9.97 9.25 -4.69
N ALA A 54 -8.93 8.86 -3.96
CA ALA A 54 -8.72 9.29 -2.58
C ALA A 54 -8.18 10.72 -2.49
N ASN A 55 -7.34 11.12 -3.45
CA ASN A 55 -6.90 12.49 -3.61
C ASN A 55 -6.62 12.79 -5.09
N ALA A 56 -7.52 13.53 -5.74
CA ALA A 56 -7.39 13.88 -7.15
C ALA A 56 -6.22 14.82 -7.43
N GLU A 57 -5.74 15.54 -6.41
CA GLU A 57 -4.58 16.44 -6.48
C GLU A 57 -3.26 15.73 -6.14
N ALA A 58 -3.29 14.42 -5.84
CA ALA A 58 -2.08 13.66 -5.58
C ALA A 58 -1.17 13.71 -6.82
N ALA A 59 0.07 14.15 -6.62
CA ALA A 59 1.09 14.21 -7.66
C ALA A 59 1.57 12.79 -8.03
N ILE A 60 0.79 12.10 -8.87
CA ILE A 60 1.11 10.78 -9.41
C ILE A 60 1.91 11.00 -10.69
N ILE A 61 3.23 10.91 -10.58
CA ILE A 61 4.16 11.18 -11.66
C ILE A 61 4.41 9.86 -12.40
N ALA A 62 4.19 9.84 -13.71
CA ALA A 62 4.57 8.68 -14.53
C ALA A 62 6.06 8.40 -14.34
N SER A 63 6.40 7.18 -13.97
CA SER A 63 7.79 6.77 -13.78
C SER A 63 8.28 6.08 -15.05
N GLU A 64 9.50 6.39 -15.47
CA GLU A 64 10.15 5.64 -16.56
C GLU A 64 10.55 4.22 -16.14
N ARG A 65 10.43 3.85 -14.85
CA ARG A 65 10.68 2.49 -14.39
C ARG A 65 9.47 1.61 -14.68
N LEU A 66 9.69 0.56 -15.48
CA LEU A 66 8.76 -0.56 -15.59
C LEU A 66 8.72 -1.34 -14.27
N SER A 67 7.53 -1.70 -13.80
CA SER A 67 7.37 -2.55 -12.61
C SER A 67 7.53 -4.02 -13.00
N THR A 68 8.67 -4.62 -12.64
CA THR A 68 8.94 -6.04 -12.87
C THR A 68 8.41 -6.88 -11.70
N GLY A 69 7.09 -6.93 -11.53
CA GLY A 69 6.44 -7.67 -10.44
C GLY A 69 5.49 -8.79 -10.90
N LEU A 70 4.96 -8.69 -12.13
CA LEU A 70 3.93 -9.58 -12.68
C LEU A 70 4.38 -10.35 -13.93
N GLY A 71 5.68 -10.38 -14.24
CA GLY A 71 6.20 -11.05 -15.45
C GLY A 71 5.86 -10.34 -16.77
N THR A 72 5.27 -9.15 -16.72
CA THR A 72 4.89 -8.35 -17.89
C THR A 72 5.63 -7.02 -17.92
N THR A 73 6.29 -6.68 -19.02
CA THR A 73 7.09 -5.46 -19.21
C THR A 73 6.29 -4.25 -19.68
N THR A 74 4.95 -4.32 -19.72
CA THR A 74 4.08 -3.30 -20.30
C THR A 74 3.27 -2.49 -19.27
N MET A 75 3.32 -2.83 -17.97
CA MET A 75 2.66 -2.01 -16.96
C MET A 75 3.44 -0.73 -16.72
N GLU A 76 2.92 0.38 -17.24
CA GLU A 76 3.37 1.73 -16.89
C GLU A 76 3.25 1.90 -15.38
N SER A 77 4.39 2.11 -14.71
CA SER A 77 4.38 2.41 -13.29
C SER A 77 4.38 3.92 -13.09
N ALA A 78 3.65 4.37 -12.07
CA ALA A 78 3.71 5.75 -11.60
C ALA A 78 4.21 5.76 -10.17
N THR A 79 4.93 6.82 -9.80
CA THR A 79 5.36 7.03 -8.42
C THR A 79 4.66 8.25 -7.85
N ALA A 80 4.23 8.15 -6.61
CA ALA A 80 3.70 9.27 -5.83
C ALA A 80 4.45 9.33 -4.50
N VAL A 81 4.62 10.55 -3.98
CA VAL A 81 5.09 10.76 -2.61
C VAL A 81 3.86 10.94 -1.73
N ILE A 82 3.67 10.03 -0.78
CA ILE A 82 2.61 10.11 0.22
C ILE A 82 3.28 10.59 1.52
N GLU A 83 3.04 11.84 1.90
CA GLU A 83 3.69 12.42 3.08
C GLU A 83 3.23 11.81 4.41
N LYS A 84 1.97 11.33 4.44
CA LYS A 84 1.32 10.82 5.65
C LYS A 84 0.56 9.54 5.34
N LEU A 85 0.97 8.47 6.02
CA LEU A 85 0.29 7.19 6.06
C LEU A 85 0.16 6.80 7.53
N TYR A 86 -1.04 6.39 7.92
CA TYR A 86 -1.34 6.01 9.29
C TYR A 86 -1.77 4.54 9.36
N ILE A 87 -1.39 3.87 10.44
CA ILE A 87 -1.73 2.48 10.74
C ILE A 87 -2.19 2.42 12.19
N GLY A 88 -3.40 1.93 12.46
CA GLY A 88 -3.97 1.95 13.81
C GLY A 88 -4.49 3.33 14.23
N ASP A 89 -4.37 3.67 15.51
CA ASP A 89 -4.99 4.86 16.14
C ASP A 89 -4.22 6.18 15.94
N PHE A 90 -3.43 6.32 14.87
CA PHE A 90 -2.57 7.49 14.62
C PHE A 90 -3.15 8.46 13.59
#